data_AF-F4XC61-F1
#
_entry.id   AF-F4XC61-F1
#
_cell.length_a   1.000
_cell.length_b   1.000
_cell.length_c   1.000
_cell.angle_alpha   90.00
_cell.angle_beta   90.00
_cell.angle_gamma   90.00
#
_symmetry.space_group_name_H-M   'P 1'
#
loop_
_entity.id
_entity.type
_entity.pdbx_description
1 polymer ?
#
loop_
_entity_poly.entity_id
_entity_poly.type
_entity_poly.pdbx_seq_one_letter_code
_entity_poly.pdbx_strand_id
1 'polypeptide(L)' 'MMLYPAMRDLLKKVPSRYQLVNVVASRAREIASEAEIAGEPLDDKPVSIAIQEVADGKLDERLEQVG' A
#
# COMPACT_ATOMS: atom_id res chain seq x y z
N MET A 1 -1.49 4.23 16.40
CA MET A 1 -0.35 3.45 15.86
C MET A 1 0.45 4.36 14.95
N MET A 2 1.78 4.47 15.14
CA MET A 2 2.67 5.14 14.19
C MET A 2 2.73 4.35 12.88
N LEU A 3 3.03 5.01 11.76
CA LEU A 3 3.32 4.33 10.49
C LEU A 3 4.53 3.41 10.68
N TYR A 4 4.32 2.11 10.48
CA TYR A 4 5.39 1.12 10.36
C TYR A 4 5.18 0.34 9.05
N PRO A 5 6.24 0.05 8.29
CA PRO A 5 7.63 0.51 8.48
C PRO A 5 7.82 2.02 8.24
N ALA A 6 9.01 2.51 8.61
CA ALA A 6 9.34 3.93 8.51
C ALA A 6 9.38 4.39 7.04
N MET A 7 9.03 5.66 6.80
CA MET A 7 9.02 6.26 5.45
C MET A 7 10.33 6.07 4.69
N ARG A 8 11.48 6.09 5.37
CA ARG A 8 12.80 5.88 4.75
C ARG A 8 12.89 4.52 4.07
N ASP A 9 12.28 3.48 4.65
CA ASP A 9 12.34 2.13 4.11
C ASP A 9 11.38 1.96 2.94
N LEU A 10 10.21 2.62 3.00
CA LEU A 10 9.28 2.70 1.86
C LEU A 10 9.89 3.42 0.66
N LEU A 11 10.66 4.49 0.90
CA LEU A 11 11.33 5.24 -0.17
C LEU A 11 12.46 4.46 -0.87
N LYS A 12 12.95 3.37 -0.28
CA LYS A 12 13.87 2.46 -0.99
C LYS A 12 13.16 1.65 -2.09
N LYS A 13 11.84 1.49 -1.98
CA LYS A 13 10.97 0.79 -2.93
C LYS A 13 10.36 1.76 -3.93
N VAL A 14 9.79 2.85 -3.42
CA VAL A 14 9.18 3.91 -4.24
C VAL A 14 9.91 5.23 -3.99
N PRO A 15 10.87 5.62 -4.85
CA PRO A 15 11.79 6.73 -4.56
C PRO A 15 11.11 8.12 -4.54
N SER A 16 9.90 8.22 -5.09
CA SER A 16 9.10 9.46 -5.04
C SER A 16 8.07 9.41 -3.92
N ARG A 17 8.10 10.39 -3.02
CA ARG A 17 7.11 10.54 -1.94
C ARG A 17 5.69 10.68 -2.47
N TYR A 18 5.50 11.44 -3.54
CA TYR A 18 4.18 11.64 -4.16
C TYR A 18 3.67 10.35 -4.79
N GLN A 19 4.55 9.62 -5.47
CA GLN A 19 4.22 8.32 -6.05
C GLN A 19 3.88 7.32 -4.94
N LEU A 20 4.65 7.28 -3.85
CA LEU A 20 4.38 6.43 -2.71
C LEU A 20 2.99 6.71 -2.11
N VAL A 21 2.62 7.98 -1.95
CA VAL A 21 1.29 8.36 -1.48
C VAL A 21 0.20 7.88 -2.44
N ASN A 22 0.38 8.07 -3.75
CA ASN A 22 -0.60 7.64 -4.74
C ASN A 22 -0.78 6.12 -4.77
N VAL A 23 0.32 5.37 -4.72
CA VAL A 23 0.33 3.90 -4.70
C VAL A 23 -0.36 3.37 -3.46
N VAL A 24 0.02 3.87 -2.27
CA VAL A 24 -0.59 3.46 -1.01
C VAL A 24 -2.07 3.80 -0.98
N ALA A 25 -2.46 5.00 -1.43
CA ALA A 25 -3.86 5.42 -1.44
C ALA A 25 -4.70 4.59 -2.43
N SER A 26 -4.17 4.28 -3.61
CA SER A 26 -4.84 3.40 -4.58
C SER A 26 -5.04 2.01 -3.98
N ARG A 27 -3.97 1.41 -3.46
CA ARG A 27 -4.02 0.05 -2.92
C ARG A 27 -4.92 -0.07 -1.69
N ALA A 28 -4.90 0.92 -0.80
CA ALA A 28 -5.78 0.94 0.36
C ALA A 28 -7.27 0.95 -0.02
N ARG A 29 -7.66 1.62 -1.12
CA ARG A 29 -9.04 1.60 -1.61
C ARG A 29 -9.42 0.24 -2.18
N GLU A 30 -8.51 -0.42 -2.90
CA GLU A 30 -8.73 -1.77 -3.41
C GLU A 30 -8.93 -2.76 -2.28
N ILE A 31 -8.04 -2.75 -1.26
CA ILE A 31 -8.15 -3.62 -0.09
C ILE A 31 -9.50 -3.40 0.64
N ALA A 32 -9.91 -2.14 0.80
CA ALA A 32 -11.20 -1.82 1.41
C ALA A 32 -12.37 -2.36 0.58
N SER A 33 -12.32 -2.19 -0.75
CA SER A 33 -13.36 -2.68 -1.67
C SER A 33 -13.42 -4.20 -1.72
N GLU A 34 -12.27 -4.88 -1.72
CA GLU A 34 -12.16 -6.35 -1.69
C GLU A 34 -12.82 -6.90 -0.43
N ALA A 35 -12.53 -6.32 0.74
CA ALA A 35 -13.13 -6.68 2.01
C ALA A 35 -14.65 -6.45 2.04
N GLU A 36 -15.11 -5.30 1.52
CA GLU A 36 -16.53 -4.98 1.42
C GLU A 36 -17.28 -5.98 0.52
N ILE A 37 -16.70 -6.33 -0.64
CA ILE A 37 -17.28 -7.30 -1.58
C ILE A 37 -17.31 -8.71 -0.98
N ALA A 38 -16.25 -9.11 -0.27
CA ALA A 38 -16.18 -10.41 0.41
C ALA A 38 -17.11 -10.49 1.63
N GLY A 39 -17.53 -9.35 2.18
CA GLY A 39 -18.27 -9.27 3.44
C GLY A 39 -17.42 -9.64 4.66
N GLU A 40 -16.09 -9.61 4.51
CA GLU A 40 -15.12 -9.98 5.54
C GLU A 40 -14.50 -8.72 6.15
N PRO A 41 -14.60 -8.51 7.48
CA PRO A 41 -13.97 -7.36 8.11
C PRO A 41 -12.45 -7.51 8.10
N LEU A 42 -11.74 -6.40 7.86
CA LEU A 42 -10.29 -6.36 7.97
C LEU A 42 -9.84 -6.21 9.42
N ASP A 43 -8.85 -7.01 9.83
CA ASP A 43 -8.21 -6.90 11.14
C ASP A 43 -7.39 -5.60 11.27
N ASP A 44 -6.78 -5.17 10.15
CA ASP A 44 -5.96 -3.97 10.06
C ASP A 44 -6.56 -2.91 9.14
N LYS A 45 -6.17 -1.66 9.35
CA LYS A 45 -6.59 -0.57 8.45
C LYS A 45 -6.06 -0.85 7.03
N PRO A 46 -6.86 -0.64 5.97
CA PRO A 46 -6.41 -0.85 4.59
C PRO A 46 -5.11 -0.11 4.24
N VAL A 47 -4.92 1.09 4.79
CA VAL A 47 -3.70 1.89 4.61
C VAL A 47 -2.48 1.21 5.25
N SER A 48 -2.63 0.61 6.43
CA SER A 48 -1.54 -0.13 7.09
C SER A 48 -1.15 -1.36 6.27
N ILE A 49 -2.13 -2.10 5.75
CA ILE A 49 -1.90 -3.27 4.90
C ILE A 49 -1.18 -2.85 3.62
N ALA A 50 -1.64 -1.79 2.94
CA ALA A 50 -1.00 -1.26 1.74
C ALA A 50 0.45 -0.81 1.99
N ILE A 51 0.73 -0.17 3.13
CA ILE A 51 2.09 0.22 3.52
C ILE A 51 2.98 -1.02 3.69
N GLN A 52 2.46 -2.10 4.28
CA GLN A 52 3.19 -3.35 4.44
C GLN A 52 3.45 -4.03 3.09
N GLU A 53 2.48 -4.03 2.18
CA GLU A 53 2.68 -4.57 0.82
C GLU A 53 3.76 -3.82 0.02
N VAL A 54 3.82 -2.48 0.14
CA VAL A 54 4.93 -1.70 -0.43
C VAL A 54 6.26 -2.15 0.16
N ALA A 55 6.34 -2.29 1.48
CA ALA A 55 7.56 -2.68 2.17
C ALA A 55 8.05 -4.08 1.75
N ASP A 56 7.10 -4.99 1.56
CA ASP A 56 7.34 -6.36 1.08
C ASP A 56 7.76 -6.39 -0.39
N GLY A 57 7.63 -5.29 -1.14
CA GLY A 57 7.91 -5.21 -2.58
C GLY A 57 6.81 -5.82 -3.45
N LYS A 58 5.63 -6.10 -2.90
CA LYS A 58 4.49 -6.72 -3.63
C LYS A 58 3.85 -5.79 -4.67
N LEU A 59 4.19 -4.51 -4.64
CA LEU A 59 3.64 -3.50 -5.55
C LEU A 59 4.61 -3.12 -6.69
N ASP A 60 5.83 -3.69 -6.74
CA ASP A 60 6.81 -3.38 -7.81
C ASP A 60 6.28 -3.80 -9.20
N GLU A 61 5.59 -4.94 -9.32
CA GLU A 61 5.01 -5.44 -10.58
C GLU A 61 3.90 -4.52 -11.15
N ARG A 62 3.29 -3.70 -10.28
CA ARG A 62 2.25 -2.74 -10.67
C ARG A 62 2.81 -1.37 -11.06
N LEU A 63 4.03 -1.06 -10.62
CA LEU A 63 4.73 0.16 -10.99
C LEU A 63 5.28 0.10 -12.41
N GLU A 64 5.67 -1.09 -12.89
CA GLU A 64 6.14 -1.30 -14.26
C GLU A 64 5.02 -1.17 -15.32
N GLN A 65 3.75 -1.37 -14.94
CA GLN A 65 2.62 -1.28 -15.88
C GLN A 65 2.12 0.16 -16.13
N VAL A 66 2.66 1.15 -15.42
CA VAL A 66 2.31 2.57 -15.58
C VAL A 66 3.41 3.35 -16.35
N GLY A 67 4.43 2.64 -16.84
CA GLY A 67 5.53 3.18 -17.67
C GLY A 67 5.26 3.12 -19.17
#